data_AF-A0AAN5DDI8-F1
#
_entry.id   AF-A0AAN5DDI8-F1
#
_cell.length_a   1.000
_cell.length_b   1.000
_cell.length_c   1.000
_cell.angle_alpha   90.00
_cell.angle_beta   90.00
_cell.angle_gamma   90.00
#
_symmetry.space_group_name_H-M   'P 1'
#
loop_
_entity.id
_entity.type
_entity.pdbx_description
1 polymer ?
#
loop_
_entity_poly.entity_id
_entity_poly.type
_entity_poly.pdbx_seq_one_letter_code
_entity_poly.pdbx_strand_id
1 'polypeptide(L)'
;FRQCVELRNRLFSGIEFRTFTLNARHSCSSSVMPLEFVREFTRKFIIENLQFYHVDSSEKLELFLKIMSEFPKGKVMLALSKYLPDDDALRALPAVESLSIVDHFTPGDDVDLLNEIEASLFFNLLGKSQFLVLINVVITAGDFQRIVEICAADQEKRTVHIRLRNSVVAHWLKGHHISQA
;
A
#
# COMPACT_ATOMS: atom_id res chain seq x y z
N PHE A 1 -17.11 1.88 22.57
CA PHE A 1 -17.70 1.74 21.22
C PHE A 1 -19.13 2.28 21.09
N ARG A 2 -20.12 1.89 21.94
CA ARG A 2 -21.52 2.37 21.83
C ARG A 2 -21.66 3.92 21.86
N GLN A 3 -21.00 4.60 22.80
CA GLN A 3 -21.00 6.07 22.89
C GLN A 3 -20.51 6.75 21.60
N CYS A 4 -19.54 6.16 20.89
CA CYS A 4 -19.04 6.71 19.62
C CYS A 4 -20.08 6.62 18.51
N VAL A 5 -20.85 5.53 18.46
CA VAL A 5 -21.95 5.37 17.48
C VAL A 5 -23.09 6.34 17.77
N GLU A 6 -23.41 6.56 19.05
CA GLU A 6 -24.40 7.55 19.48
C GLU A 6 -23.97 8.98 19.14
N LEU A 7 -22.72 9.34 19.44
CA LEU A 7 -22.12 10.62 19.03
C LEU A 7 -22.16 10.78 17.50
N ARG A 8 -21.84 9.72 16.76
CA ARG A 8 -21.87 9.71 15.30
C ARG A 8 -23.26 10.03 14.76
N ASN A 9 -24.29 9.37 15.27
CA ASN A 9 -25.67 9.61 14.85
C ASN A 9 -26.15 11.04 15.17
N ARG A 10 -25.61 11.68 16.21
CA ARG A 10 -25.94 13.05 16.60
C ARG A 10 -25.20 14.11 15.80
N LEU A 11 -23.93 13.86 15.47
CA LEU A 11 -23.02 14.86 14.93
C LEU A 11 -22.83 14.77 13.41
N PHE A 12 -23.05 13.59 12.80
CA PHE A 12 -22.65 13.31 11.41
C PHE A 12 -23.78 12.70 10.57
N SER A 13 -24.98 13.27 10.62
CA SER A 13 -26.06 12.90 9.70
C SER A 13 -25.93 13.66 8.37
N GLY A 14 -25.78 12.94 7.25
CA GLY A 14 -25.70 13.54 5.92
C GLY A 14 -24.31 14.10 5.58
N ILE A 15 -23.26 13.64 6.26
CA ILE A 15 -21.87 14.07 6.00
C ILE A 15 -21.19 13.05 5.10
N GLU A 16 -20.65 13.55 4.00
CA GLU A 16 -19.75 12.84 3.10
C GLU A 16 -18.31 13.04 3.56
N PHE A 17 -17.62 11.93 3.76
CA PHE A 17 -16.20 11.90 4.06
C PHE A 17 -15.44 11.68 2.77
N ARG A 18 -14.74 12.72 2.32
CA ARG A 18 -13.81 12.59 1.20
C ARG A 18 -12.76 11.52 1.48
N THR A 19 -12.28 11.42 2.73
CA THR A 19 -11.28 10.43 3.12
C THR A 19 -11.58 9.88 4.50
N PHE A 20 -11.54 8.56 4.64
CA PHE A 20 -11.62 7.86 5.91
C PHE A 20 -10.36 7.01 6.10
N THR A 21 -9.61 7.31 7.17
CA THR A 21 -8.31 6.70 7.42
C THR A 21 -8.35 5.82 8.67
N LEU A 22 -7.97 4.56 8.51
CA LEU A 22 -7.75 3.61 9.60
C LEU A 22 -6.24 3.48 9.84
N ASN A 23 -5.78 4.03 10.97
CA ASN A 23 -4.38 4.02 11.37
C ASN A 23 -4.14 2.91 12.41
N ALA A 24 -3.32 1.91 12.06
CA ALA A 24 -3.05 0.78 12.94
C ALA A 24 -1.82 0.95 13.87
N ARG A 25 -1.20 2.14 13.94
CA ARG A 25 -0.05 2.38 14.85
C ARG A 25 -0.41 2.22 16.33
N HIS A 26 -1.65 2.54 16.69
CA HIS A 26 -2.10 2.62 18.08
C HIS A 26 -3.17 1.58 18.44
N SER A 27 -3.46 0.62 17.55
CA SER A 27 -4.21 -0.57 17.96
C SER A 27 -3.30 -1.39 18.86
N CYS A 28 -3.40 -1.13 20.17
CA CYS A 28 -2.66 -1.83 21.22
C CYS A 28 -2.64 -3.33 20.94
N SER A 29 -1.55 -3.98 21.33
CA SER A 29 -1.22 -5.41 21.19
C SER A 29 -2.27 -6.41 21.70
N SER A 30 -3.44 -5.96 22.15
CA SER A 30 -4.56 -6.78 22.62
C SER A 30 -5.95 -6.34 22.11
N SER A 31 -6.07 -5.26 21.34
CA SER A 31 -7.37 -4.80 20.84
C SER A 31 -7.27 -4.30 19.40
N VAL A 32 -7.26 -5.24 18.47
CA VAL A 32 -7.67 -4.98 17.09
C VAL A 32 -9.05 -4.33 17.14
N MET A 33 -9.22 -3.18 16.48
CA MET A 33 -10.53 -2.52 16.41
C MET A 33 -11.53 -3.52 15.82
N PRO A 34 -12.60 -3.91 16.56
CA PRO A 34 -13.50 -4.95 16.08
C PRO A 34 -14.11 -4.53 14.74
N LEU A 35 -14.08 -5.42 13.75
CA LEU A 35 -14.68 -5.20 12.44
C LEU A 35 -16.12 -4.67 12.58
N GLU A 36 -16.90 -5.27 13.48
CA GLU A 36 -18.28 -4.88 13.74
C GLU A 36 -18.42 -3.43 14.23
N PHE A 37 -17.45 -2.93 15.00
CA PHE A 37 -17.45 -1.52 15.38
C PHE A 37 -17.19 -0.62 14.18
N VAL A 38 -16.21 -0.95 13.32
CA VAL A 38 -15.92 -0.16 12.11
C VAL A 38 -17.17 -0.09 11.24
N ARG A 39 -17.81 -1.24 10.99
CA ARG A 39 -19.05 -1.34 10.21
C ARG A 39 -20.15 -0.46 10.78
N GLU A 40 -20.46 -0.64 12.06
CA GLU A 40 -21.53 0.14 12.70
C GLU A 40 -21.18 1.61 12.79
N PHE A 41 -19.90 1.98 12.88
CA PHE A 41 -19.50 3.38 12.90
C PHE A 41 -19.67 4.05 11.53
N THR A 42 -19.25 3.38 10.44
CA THR A 42 -19.23 3.96 9.09
C THR A 42 -20.51 3.74 8.28
N ARG A 43 -21.48 2.94 8.77
CA ARG A 43 -22.70 2.56 8.02
C ARG A 43 -23.49 3.69 7.35
N LYS A 44 -23.41 4.94 7.85
CA LYS A 44 -24.12 6.11 7.26
C LYS A 44 -23.18 7.12 6.59
N PHE A 45 -21.90 6.81 6.46
CA PHE A 45 -20.93 7.69 5.83
C PHE A 45 -20.87 7.38 4.35
N ILE A 46 -20.84 8.43 3.53
CA ILE A 46 -20.38 8.32 2.15
C ILE A 46 -18.87 8.50 2.22
N ILE A 47 -18.10 7.52 1.76
CA ILE A 47 -16.63 7.52 1.86
C ILE A 47 -16.08 7.42 0.45
N GLU A 48 -15.46 8.49 -0.06
CA GLU A 48 -14.84 8.46 -1.40
C GLU A 48 -13.53 7.67 -1.39
N ASN A 49 -12.70 7.88 -0.36
CA ASN A 49 -11.37 7.28 -0.25
C ASN A 49 -11.21 6.56 1.10
N LEU A 50 -10.91 5.26 1.05
CA LEU A 50 -10.61 4.45 2.22
C LEU A 50 -9.10 4.20 2.31
N GLN A 51 -8.48 4.60 3.41
CA GLN A 51 -7.03 4.51 3.58
C GLN A 51 -6.66 3.63 4.77
N PHE A 52 -5.77 2.68 4.53
CA PHE A 52 -5.17 1.82 5.54
C PHE A 52 -3.68 2.13 5.64
N TYR A 53 -3.25 2.64 6.80
CA TYR A 53 -1.85 2.91 7.07
C TYR A 53 -1.30 2.05 8.19
N HIS A 54 0.00 1.77 8.09
CA HIS A 54 0.78 1.05 9.09
C HIS A 54 0.31 -0.39 9.29
N VAL A 55 0.04 -1.08 8.19
CA VAL A 55 -0.20 -2.53 8.22
C VAL A 55 1.15 -3.21 8.46
N ASP A 56 1.37 -3.66 9.69
CA ASP A 56 2.63 -4.22 10.18
C ASP A 56 2.51 -5.70 10.60
N SER A 57 1.38 -6.36 10.32
CA SER A 57 1.17 -7.79 10.60
C SER A 57 0.16 -8.43 9.64
N SER A 58 0.18 -9.76 9.56
CA SER A 58 -0.78 -10.57 8.80
C SER A 58 -2.20 -10.39 9.32
N GLU A 59 -2.41 -10.34 10.63
CA GLU A 59 -3.74 -10.19 11.24
C GLU A 59 -4.36 -8.83 10.89
N LYS A 60 -3.55 -7.76 10.87
CA LYS A 60 -4.00 -6.44 10.45
C LYS A 60 -4.33 -6.42 8.95
N LEU A 61 -3.52 -7.06 8.13
CA LEU A 61 -3.79 -7.19 6.70
C LEU A 61 -5.11 -7.93 6.46
N GLU A 62 -5.33 -9.07 7.09
CA GLU A 62 -6.57 -9.84 6.98
C GLU A 62 -7.80 -9.04 7.40
N LEU A 63 -7.73 -8.32 8.52
CA LEU A 63 -8.81 -7.43 8.94
C LEU A 63 -9.11 -6.38 7.87
N PHE A 64 -8.08 -5.75 7.33
CA PHE A 64 -8.24 -4.67 6.36
C PHE A 64 -8.77 -5.18 5.04
N LEU A 65 -8.36 -6.37 4.59
CA LEU A 65 -8.96 -7.05 3.45
C LEU A 65 -10.46 -7.34 3.67
N LYS A 66 -10.85 -7.77 4.88
CA LYS A 66 -12.28 -7.93 5.24
C LYS A 66 -13.02 -6.59 5.16
N ILE A 67 -12.48 -5.53 5.75
CA ILE A 67 -13.05 -4.17 5.68
C ILE A 67 -13.19 -3.72 4.22
N MET A 68 -12.14 -3.88 3.40
CA MET A 68 -12.15 -3.53 1.98
C MET A 68 -13.25 -4.27 1.20
N SER A 69 -13.47 -5.55 1.50
CA SER A 69 -14.49 -6.36 0.81
C SER A 69 -15.92 -5.90 1.09
N GLU A 70 -16.15 -5.23 2.23
CA GLU A 70 -17.47 -4.83 2.70
C GLU A 70 -17.79 -3.35 2.47
N PHE A 71 -16.77 -2.51 2.25
CA PHE A 71 -16.97 -1.08 2.01
C PHE A 71 -17.38 -0.82 0.55
N PRO A 72 -18.41 0.02 0.32
CA PRO A 72 -18.88 0.33 -1.04
C PRO A 72 -17.80 1.03 -1.87
N LYS A 73 -17.89 0.83 -3.19
CA LYS A 73 -17.00 1.32 -4.26
C LYS A 73 -16.45 2.73 -3.99
N GLY A 74 -15.23 2.79 -3.49
CA GLY A 74 -14.41 3.99 -3.35
C GLY A 74 -12.96 3.66 -3.67
N LYS A 75 -12.10 4.68 -3.76
CA LYS A 75 -10.67 4.46 -3.98
C LYS A 75 -10.06 3.91 -2.70
N VAL A 76 -9.34 2.80 -2.81
CA VAL A 76 -8.65 2.19 -1.67
C VAL A 76 -7.16 2.49 -1.74
N MET A 77 -6.59 2.89 -0.61
CA MET A 77 -5.15 3.07 -0.43
C MET A 77 -4.65 2.13 0.66
N LEU A 78 -3.65 1.32 0.35
CA LEU A 78 -3.04 0.36 1.27
C LEU A 78 -1.56 0.68 1.44
N ALA A 79 -1.14 0.94 2.68
CA ALA A 79 0.27 1.13 3.03
C ALA A 79 0.73 0.06 4.01
N LEU A 80 1.49 -0.92 3.49
CA LEU A 80 2.20 -1.92 4.24
C LEU A 80 3.48 -1.29 4.79
N SER A 81 3.66 -1.34 6.11
CA SER A 81 4.77 -0.67 6.80
C SER A 81 5.41 -1.62 7.79
N LYS A 82 6.74 -1.80 7.70
CA LYS A 82 7.50 -2.73 8.57
C LYS A 82 7.03 -4.19 8.49
N TYR A 83 6.26 -4.53 7.46
CA TYR A 83 5.74 -5.87 7.19
C TYR A 83 5.67 -6.06 5.69
N LEU A 84 6.31 -7.11 5.22
CA LEU A 84 6.21 -7.59 3.86
C LEU A 84 5.54 -8.97 3.92
N PRO A 85 4.26 -9.08 3.50
CA PRO A 85 3.63 -10.38 3.31
C PRO A 85 4.44 -11.23 2.33
N ASP A 86 4.26 -12.54 2.39
CA ASP A 86 4.84 -13.41 1.37
C ASP A 86 4.30 -13.09 -0.04
N ASP A 87 5.02 -13.61 -1.02
CA ASP A 87 4.77 -13.44 -2.43
C ASP A 87 3.34 -13.83 -2.84
N ASP A 88 2.79 -14.90 -2.27
CA ASP A 88 1.44 -15.38 -2.59
C ASP A 88 0.37 -14.46 -2.01
N ALA A 89 0.56 -13.98 -0.78
CA ALA A 89 -0.30 -12.99 -0.15
C ALA A 89 -0.31 -11.66 -0.92
N LEU A 90 0.85 -11.19 -1.39
CA LEU A 90 0.95 -10.00 -2.23
C LEU A 90 0.25 -10.19 -3.59
N ARG A 91 0.40 -11.38 -4.20
CA ARG A 91 -0.33 -11.75 -5.42
C ARG A 91 -1.82 -11.94 -5.19
N ALA A 92 -2.25 -12.19 -3.97
CA ALA A 92 -3.66 -12.29 -3.61
C ALA A 92 -4.32 -10.94 -3.31
N LEU A 93 -3.54 -9.86 -3.17
CA LEU A 93 -4.10 -8.53 -2.91
C LEU A 93 -5.09 -8.13 -4.01
N PRO A 94 -6.26 -7.57 -3.64
CA PRO A 94 -7.19 -7.02 -4.61
C PRO A 94 -6.60 -5.78 -5.30
N ALA A 95 -7.20 -5.37 -6.41
CA ALA A 95 -6.85 -4.09 -7.03
C ALA A 95 -7.17 -2.93 -6.09
N VAL A 96 -6.25 -1.98 -5.99
CA VAL A 96 -6.35 -0.79 -5.14
C VAL A 96 -5.87 0.43 -5.91
N GLU A 97 -6.36 1.61 -5.58
CA GLU A 97 -5.90 2.85 -6.22
C GLU A 97 -4.42 3.08 -5.95
N SER A 98 -4.02 2.91 -4.69
CA SER A 98 -2.68 3.16 -4.21
C SER A 98 -2.18 2.00 -3.36
N LEU A 99 -1.04 1.43 -3.74
CA LEU A 99 -0.31 0.47 -2.94
C LEU A 99 1.07 1.05 -2.59
N SER A 100 1.38 1.07 -1.30
CA SER A 100 2.70 1.44 -0.79
C SER A 100 3.24 0.30 0.06
N ILE A 101 4.39 -0.24 -0.33
CA ILE A 101 5.16 -1.18 0.48
C ILE A 101 6.47 -0.47 0.79
N VAL A 102 6.48 0.19 1.95
CA VAL A 102 7.60 1.02 2.39
C VAL A 102 8.03 0.57 3.76
N ASP A 103 9.33 0.47 3.95
CA ASP A 103 9.87 0.44 5.29
C ASP A 103 9.85 1.86 5.87
N HIS A 104 9.49 1.97 7.15
CA HIS A 104 9.67 3.23 7.85
C HIS A 104 11.14 3.33 8.22
N PHE A 105 11.93 3.89 7.31
CA PHE A 105 13.30 4.29 7.59
C PHE A 105 13.32 5.35 8.69
N THR A 106 13.90 5.01 9.84
CA THR A 106 14.55 6.01 10.69
C THR A 106 15.94 6.26 10.09
N PRO A 107 16.33 7.50 9.74
CA PRO A 107 17.70 7.77 9.31
C PRO A 107 18.68 7.34 10.41
N GLY A 108 19.56 6.38 10.10
CA GLY A 108 20.59 5.89 11.04
C GLY A 108 20.45 4.43 11.47
N ASP A 109 19.32 3.77 11.17
CA ASP A 109 19.21 2.33 11.34
C ASP A 109 19.78 1.62 10.10
N ASP A 110 20.73 0.70 10.29
CA ASP A 110 21.06 -0.34 9.31
C ASP A 110 19.86 -1.29 9.24
N VAL A 111 18.82 -0.88 8.53
CA VAL A 111 17.60 -1.67 8.41
C VAL A 111 17.88 -2.81 7.46
N ASP A 112 17.71 -4.04 7.96
CA ASP A 112 17.50 -5.23 7.14
C ASP A 112 16.37 -4.90 6.15
N LEU A 113 16.78 -4.56 4.92
CA LEU A 113 15.84 -4.26 3.86
C LEU A 113 14.90 -5.46 3.76
N LEU A 114 13.60 -5.23 3.99
CA LEU A 114 12.54 -6.19 3.69
C LEU A 114 12.87 -6.98 2.42
N ASN A 115 12.52 -8.27 2.37
CA ASN A 115 12.85 -9.17 1.25
C ASN A 115 12.71 -8.48 -0.11
N GLU A 116 13.62 -8.82 -1.02
CA GLU A 116 13.65 -8.24 -2.35
C GLU A 116 12.33 -8.52 -3.10
N ILE A 117 11.78 -7.47 -3.72
CA ILE A 117 10.60 -7.59 -4.58
C ILE A 117 11.08 -7.86 -6.00
N GLU A 118 10.96 -9.12 -6.42
CA GLU A 118 11.32 -9.57 -7.77
C GLU A 118 10.45 -8.92 -8.85
N ALA A 119 11.01 -8.78 -10.05
CA ALA A 119 10.34 -8.17 -11.21
C ALA A 119 8.95 -8.75 -11.48
N SER A 120 8.79 -10.07 -11.36
CA SER A 120 7.51 -10.76 -11.61
C SER A 120 6.40 -10.29 -10.66
N LEU A 121 6.71 -10.19 -9.36
CA LEU A 121 5.81 -9.67 -8.35
C LEU A 121 5.57 -8.18 -8.56
N PHE A 122 6.63 -7.40 -8.84
CA PHE A 122 6.50 -5.99 -9.17
C PHE A 122 5.48 -5.75 -10.30
N PHE A 123 5.57 -6.48 -11.42
CA PHE A 123 4.64 -6.31 -12.55
C PHE A 123 3.22 -6.79 -12.21
N ASN A 124 3.07 -7.81 -11.36
CA ASN A 124 1.76 -8.22 -10.83
C ASN A 124 1.10 -7.08 -10.04
N LEU A 125 1.85 -6.44 -9.13
CA LEU A 125 1.37 -5.33 -8.33
C LEU A 125 1.10 -4.08 -9.18
N LEU A 126 1.95 -3.82 -10.19
CA LEU A 126 1.72 -2.76 -11.17
C LEU A 126 0.40 -2.96 -11.88
N GLY A 127 0.06 -4.18 -12.31
CA GLY A 127 -1.23 -4.46 -12.95
C GLY A 127 -2.46 -4.18 -12.08
N LYS A 128 -2.30 -4.04 -10.76
CA LYS A 128 -3.38 -3.89 -9.78
C LYS A 128 -3.51 -2.50 -9.18
N SER A 129 -2.57 -1.60 -9.43
CA SER A 129 -2.53 -0.29 -8.76
C SER A 129 -2.11 0.86 -9.66
N GLN A 130 -2.90 1.94 -9.65
CA GLN A 130 -2.58 3.18 -10.39
C GLN A 130 -1.41 3.94 -9.77
N PHE A 131 -1.32 3.96 -8.44
CA PHE A 131 -0.21 4.53 -7.70
C PHE A 131 0.53 3.42 -6.97
N LEU A 132 1.79 3.19 -7.33
CA LEU A 132 2.61 2.12 -6.76
C LEU A 132 3.90 2.69 -6.17
N VAL A 133 4.11 2.47 -4.88
CA VAL A 133 5.35 2.84 -4.17
C VAL A 133 5.97 1.59 -3.60
N LEU A 134 7.12 1.19 -4.14
CA LEU A 134 7.85 0.00 -3.70
C LEU A 134 9.31 0.34 -3.41
N ILE A 135 9.83 -0.21 -2.32
CA ILE A 135 11.25 -0.17 -2.01
C ILE A 135 11.87 -1.56 -2.23
N ASN A 136 13.18 -1.59 -2.44
CA ASN A 136 13.95 -2.83 -2.58
C ASN A 136 13.49 -3.74 -3.73
N VAL A 137 13.17 -3.11 -4.86
CA VAL A 137 12.76 -3.82 -6.09
C VAL A 137 14.00 -4.28 -6.85
N VAL A 138 13.99 -5.54 -7.29
CA VAL A 138 15.02 -6.13 -8.14
C VAL A 138 14.48 -6.21 -9.56
N ILE A 139 15.01 -5.34 -10.42
CA ILE A 139 14.65 -5.25 -11.83
C ILE A 139 15.91 -5.07 -12.69
N THR A 140 15.82 -5.47 -13.95
CA THR A 140 16.84 -5.21 -14.96
C THR A 140 16.61 -3.85 -15.64
N ALA A 141 17.58 -3.38 -16.42
CA ALA A 141 17.40 -2.21 -17.27
C ALA A 141 16.27 -2.40 -18.30
N GLY A 142 16.09 -3.63 -18.82
CA GLY A 142 14.99 -3.98 -19.73
C GLY A 142 13.62 -3.92 -19.04
N ASP A 143 13.54 -4.36 -17.78
CA ASP A 143 12.32 -4.22 -16.98
C ASP A 143 12.00 -2.74 -16.74
N PHE A 144 13.00 -1.92 -16.46
CA PHE A 144 12.81 -0.47 -16.30
C PHE A 144 12.27 0.18 -17.58
N GLN A 145 12.82 -0.18 -18.75
CA GLN A 145 12.28 0.27 -20.03
C GLN A 145 10.81 -0.14 -20.19
N ARG A 146 10.49 -1.41 -19.89
CA ARG A 146 9.11 -1.91 -19.92
C ARG A 146 8.17 -1.15 -18.98
N ILE A 147 8.63 -0.74 -17.80
CA ILE A 147 7.86 0.10 -16.87
C ILE A 147 7.53 1.44 -17.52
N VAL A 148 8.51 2.10 -18.15
CA VAL A 148 8.32 3.38 -18.84
C VAL A 148 7.31 3.23 -19.97
N GLU A 149 7.42 2.17 -20.78
CA GLU A 149 6.49 1.87 -21.87
C GLU A 149 5.06 1.66 -21.37
N ILE A 150 4.87 0.87 -20.31
CA ILE A 150 3.56 0.68 -19.66
C ILE A 150 2.98 2.01 -19.19
N CYS A 151 3.79 2.84 -18.50
CA CYS A 151 3.31 4.12 -17.98
C CYS A 151 3.00 5.13 -19.10
N ALA A 152 3.77 5.11 -20.19
CA ALA A 152 3.57 6.00 -21.34
C ALA A 152 2.32 5.64 -22.15
N ALA A 153 1.96 4.35 -22.20
CA ALA A 153 0.77 3.87 -22.91
C ALA A 153 -0.52 3.98 -22.07
N ASP A 154 -0.43 4.21 -20.77
CA ASP A 154 -1.57 4.24 -19.86
C ASP A 154 -2.38 5.53 -19.99
N GLN A 155 -3.69 5.42 -20.23
CA GLN A 155 -4.59 6.56 -20.34
C GLN A 155 -5.00 7.14 -18.97
N GLU A 156 -4.90 6.35 -17.90
CA GLU A 156 -5.40 6.72 -16.57
C GLU A 156 -4.34 7.39 -15.67
N LYS A 157 -3.24 7.90 -16.23
CA LYS A 157 -2.13 8.55 -15.50
C LYS A 157 -1.63 7.71 -14.32
N ARG A 158 -0.86 6.68 -14.64
CA ARG A 158 -0.17 5.83 -13.65
C ARG A 158 1.03 6.53 -13.04
N THR A 159 1.27 6.30 -11.74
CA THR A 159 2.45 6.78 -11.03
C THR A 159 3.17 5.61 -10.37
N VAL A 160 4.47 5.49 -10.63
CA VAL A 160 5.33 4.45 -10.08
C VAL A 160 6.53 5.09 -9.39
N HIS A 161 6.66 4.87 -8.09
CA HIS A 161 7.84 5.23 -7.32
C HIS A 161 8.56 3.96 -6.89
N ILE A 162 9.76 3.75 -7.43
CA ILE A 162 10.63 2.65 -7.06
C ILE A 162 11.89 3.18 -6.42
N ARG A 163 12.33 2.53 -5.33
CA ARG A 163 13.66 2.73 -4.76
C ARG A 163 14.53 1.53 -5.07
N LEU A 164 15.52 1.74 -5.93
CA LEU A 164 16.52 0.75 -6.30
C LEU A 164 17.73 0.83 -5.38
N ARG A 165 18.40 -0.31 -5.15
CA ARG A 165 19.71 -0.32 -4.48
C ARG A 165 20.77 0.30 -5.39
N ASN A 166 21.77 0.95 -4.81
CA ASN A 166 22.91 1.50 -5.56
C ASN A 166 23.63 0.43 -6.38
N SER A 167 23.70 -0.81 -5.88
CA SER A 167 24.29 -1.94 -6.59
C SER A 167 23.57 -2.28 -7.90
N VAL A 168 22.24 -2.18 -7.93
CA VAL A 168 21.43 -2.40 -9.13
C VAL A 168 21.73 -1.32 -10.17
N VAL A 169 21.71 -0.05 -9.75
CA VAL A 169 22.03 1.09 -10.64
C VAL A 169 23.46 0.99 -11.17
N ALA A 170 24.43 0.65 -10.30
CA ALA A 170 25.81 0.47 -10.70
C ALA A 170 25.99 -0.69 -11.69
N HIS A 171 25.23 -1.78 -11.53
CA HIS A 171 25.24 -2.90 -12.47
C HIS A 171 24.71 -2.47 -13.85
N TRP A 172 23.61 -1.71 -13.88
CA TRP A 172 23.07 -1.18 -15.14
C TRP A 172 24.07 -0.28 -15.85
N LEU A 173 24.69 0.66 -15.13
CA LEU A 173 25.68 1.58 -15.70
C LEU A 173 26.90 0.84 -16.27
N LYS A 174 27.41 -0.17 -15.55
CA LYS A 174 28.51 -1.03 -16.05
C LYS A 174 28.13 -1.78 -17.33
N GLY A 175 26.89 -2.26 -17.41
CA GLY A 175 26.36 -2.89 -18.63
C GLY A 175 26.34 -1.97 -19.85
N HIS A 176 26.33 -0.65 -19.64
CA HIS A 176 26.43 0.37 -20.68
C HIS A 176 27.84 0.97 -20.83
N HIS A 177 28.87 0.32 -20.27
CA HIS A 177 30.25 0.80 -20.27
C HIS A 177 30.46 2.17 -19.59
N ILE A 178 29.54 2.57 -18.71
CA ILE A 178 29.67 3.78 -17.91
C ILE A 178 30.29 3.36 -16.57
N SER A 179 31.61 3.55 -16.44
CA SER A 179 32.34 3.40 -15.18
C SER A 179 32.63 4.77 -14.56
N GLN A 180 32.78 4.82 -13.22
CA GLN A 180 33.32 6.01 -12.56
C GLN A 180 34.70 6.34 -13.16
N ALA A 181 34.90 7.63 -13.47
CA ALA A 181 36.19 8.18 -13.87
C ALA A 181 37.14 8.22 -12.67
#